data_AF-A0AAP5QKJ8-F1
#
_entry.id   AF-A0AAP5QKJ8-F1
#
_cell.length_a   1.000
_cell.length_b   1.000
_cell.length_c   1.000
_cell.angle_alpha   90.00
_cell.angle_beta   90.00
_cell.angle_gamma   90.00
#
_symmetry.space_group_name_H-M   'P 1'
#
loop_
_entity.id
_entity.type
_entity.pdbx_description
1 polymer ?
#
loop_
_entity_poly.entity_id
_entity_poly.type
_entity_poly.pdbx_seq_one_letter_code
_entity_poly.pdbx_strand_id
1 'polypeptide(L)'
;MGISSFDELIRVARQQPEPQRLLFVFTTVELPDDCTPEQQARFHAGQGGALTPLMCVDKTPEEIGTFSDLLEESRQVLQEWEIVFVAALSGKNGCVPRTEDAEAPLNSMVESIKAGSIGMFIPFDSHGQPVLFGPS
;
A
#
# COMPACT_ATOMS: atom_id res chain seq x y z
N MET A 1 8.21 -16.77 -6.72
CA MET A 1 8.91 -15.59 -7.27
C MET A 1 8.29 -14.39 -6.59
N GLY A 2 9.05 -13.68 -5.75
CA GLY A 2 8.54 -12.53 -5.00
C GLY A 2 8.55 -11.27 -5.88
N ILE A 3 7.69 -10.31 -5.54
CA ILE A 3 7.70 -9.00 -6.19
C ILE A 3 8.89 -8.21 -5.64
N SER A 4 9.84 -7.85 -6.50
CA SER A 4 11.10 -7.23 -6.10
C SER A 4 11.10 -5.71 -6.21
N SER A 5 10.09 -5.12 -6.86
CA SER A 5 9.94 -3.67 -7.07
C SER A 5 8.50 -3.34 -7.48
N PHE A 6 8.11 -2.07 -7.36
CA PHE A 6 6.79 -1.62 -7.84
C PHE A 6 6.56 -1.89 -9.33
N ASP A 7 7.57 -1.63 -10.18
CA ASP A 7 7.47 -1.89 -11.63
C ASP A 7 7.21 -3.38 -11.93
N GLU A 8 7.84 -4.27 -11.16
CA GLU A 8 7.61 -5.71 -11.26
C GLU A 8 6.17 -6.07 -10.86
N LEU A 9 5.61 -5.44 -9.81
CA LEU A 9 4.20 -5.61 -9.43
C LEU A 9 3.27 -5.24 -10.59
N ILE A 10 3.47 -4.07 -11.19
CA ILE A 10 2.64 -3.62 -12.32
C ILE A 10 2.80 -4.55 -13.51
N ARG A 11 4.03 -4.96 -13.84
CA ARG A 11 4.33 -5.90 -14.92
C ARG A 11 3.62 -7.24 -14.71
N VAL A 12 3.66 -7.79 -13.51
CA VAL A 12 2.99 -9.06 -13.16
C VAL A 12 1.48 -8.92 -13.18
N ALA A 13 0.93 -7.80 -12.69
CA ALA A 13 -0.51 -7.52 -12.69
C ALA A 13 -1.07 -7.44 -14.12
N ARG A 14 -0.33 -6.81 -15.04
CA ARG A 14 -0.67 -6.75 -16.48
C ARG A 14 -0.63 -8.11 -17.18
N GLN A 15 0.12 -9.07 -16.65
CA GLN A 15 0.24 -10.42 -17.23
C GLN A 15 -0.79 -11.41 -16.70
N GLN A 16 -1.62 -11.02 -15.73
CA GLN A 16 -2.65 -11.90 -15.21
C GLN A 16 -3.71 -12.19 -16.28
N PRO A 17 -4.27 -13.41 -16.31
CA PRO A 17 -5.30 -13.77 -17.28
C PRO A 17 -6.60 -12.99 -17.05
N GLU A 18 -6.92 -12.71 -15.79
CA GLU A 18 -8.03 -11.84 -15.42
C GLU A 18 -7.49 -10.42 -15.20
N PRO A 19 -8.13 -9.38 -15.80
CA PRO A 19 -7.73 -8.00 -15.57
C PRO A 19 -7.88 -7.66 -14.09
N GLN A 20 -6.97 -6.84 -13.58
CA GLN A 20 -6.92 -6.49 -12.17
C GLN A 20 -7.21 -5.01 -11.95
N ARG A 21 -7.67 -4.68 -10.75
CA ARG A 21 -7.68 -3.32 -10.21
C ARG A 21 -6.79 -3.31 -8.98
N LEU A 22 -5.79 -2.43 -8.98
CA LEU A 22 -4.85 -2.32 -7.88
C LEU A 22 -5.37 -1.31 -6.87
N LEU A 23 -5.22 -1.67 -5.59
CA LEU A 23 -5.67 -0.92 -4.44
C LEU A 23 -4.44 -0.42 -3.69
N PHE A 24 -4.41 0.88 -3.41
CA PHE A 24 -3.31 1.57 -2.76
C PHE A 24 -3.80 2.20 -1.46
N VAL A 25 -3.12 1.93 -0.37
CA VAL A 25 -3.33 2.62 0.90
C VAL A 25 -2.02 3.26 1.32
N PHE A 26 -1.97 4.59 1.25
CA PHE A 26 -0.83 5.39 1.68
C PHE A 26 -0.89 5.57 3.19
N THR A 27 0.25 5.41 3.84
CA THR A 27 0.36 5.44 5.30
C THR A 27 1.54 6.30 5.75
N THR A 28 1.37 6.89 6.93
CA THR A 28 2.47 7.48 7.71
C THR A 28 2.76 6.61 8.91
N VAL A 29 3.97 6.73 9.48
CA VAL A 29 4.33 6.07 10.74
C VAL A 29 4.30 7.11 11.85
N GLU A 30 3.46 6.88 12.86
CA GLU A 30 3.28 7.80 13.98
C GLU A 30 3.51 7.10 15.31
N LEU A 31 3.90 7.87 16.33
CA LEU A 31 3.98 7.38 17.68
C LEU A 31 2.61 7.54 18.35
N PRO A 32 1.96 6.45 18.82
CA PRO A 32 0.68 6.59 19.51
C PRO A 32 0.83 7.37 20.83
N ASP A 33 -0.19 8.16 21.19
CA ASP A 33 -0.18 9.00 22.40
C ASP A 33 0.08 8.22 23.70
N ASP A 34 -0.38 6.96 23.76
CA ASP A 34 -0.22 6.06 24.93
C ASP A 34 1.04 5.17 24.82
N CYS A 35 2.06 5.57 24.03
CA CYS A 35 3.25 4.75 23.84
C CYS A 35 4.06 4.56 25.14
N THR A 36 4.64 3.37 25.31
CA THR A 36 5.62 3.14 26.37
C THR A 36 6.96 3.80 26.02
N PRO A 37 7.83 4.12 27.01
CA PRO A 37 9.16 4.65 26.75
C PRO A 37 10.01 3.74 25.83
N GLU A 38 9.79 2.43 25.89
CA GLU A 38 10.44 1.47 24.98
C GLU A 38 9.93 1.61 23.54
N GLN A 39 8.63 1.77 23.33
CA GLN A 39 8.05 2.03 22.01
C GLN A 39 8.51 3.38 21.46
N GLN A 40 8.59 4.40 22.31
CA GLN A 40 9.13 5.71 21.94
C GLN A 40 10.59 5.60 21.50
N ALA A 41 11.45 4.92 22.26
CA ALA A 41 12.85 4.72 21.90
C ALA A 41 13.00 3.97 20.56
N ARG A 42 12.18 2.92 20.34
CA ARG A 42 12.14 2.19 19.07
C ARG A 42 11.69 3.05 17.90
N PHE A 43 10.66 3.88 18.08
CA PHE A 43 10.21 4.83 17.05
C PHE A 43 11.32 5.82 16.67
N HIS A 44 12.00 6.42 17.65
CA HIS A 44 13.13 7.33 17.39
C HIS A 44 14.34 6.63 16.74
N ALA A 45 14.47 5.32 16.91
CA ALA A 45 15.45 4.49 16.22
C ALA A 45 15.00 4.01 14.82
N GLY A 46 13.80 4.38 14.35
CA GLY A 46 13.21 3.92 13.09
C GLY A 46 12.77 2.45 13.09
N GLN A 47 12.56 1.88 14.28
CA GLN A 47 12.29 0.45 14.51
C GLN A 47 10.92 0.19 15.18
N GLY A 48 9.99 1.13 15.04
CA GLY A 48 8.66 1.07 15.64
C GLY A 48 7.77 2.22 15.17
N GLY A 49 6.54 2.23 15.68
CA GLY A 49 5.49 3.18 15.29
C GLY A 49 4.21 2.46 14.88
N ALA A 50 3.13 3.21 14.82
CA ALA A 50 1.84 2.78 14.33
C ALA A 50 1.64 3.28 12.89
N LEU A 51 1.13 2.41 12.03
CA LEU A 51 0.80 2.77 10.65
C LEU A 51 -0.57 3.44 10.63
N THR A 52 -0.61 4.70 10.21
CA THR A 52 -1.84 5.47 10.06
C THR A 52 -2.18 5.64 8.57
N PRO A 53 -3.31 5.09 8.10
CA PRO A 53 -3.80 5.31 6.73
C PRO A 53 -4.16 6.77 6.48
N LEU A 54 -3.62 7.34 5.41
CA LEU A 54 -3.82 8.73 4.99
C LEU A 54 -4.78 8.85 3.79
N MET A 55 -4.60 7.99 2.80
CA MET A 55 -5.37 8.04 1.55
C MET A 55 -5.51 6.65 0.95
N CYS A 56 -6.65 6.43 0.30
CA CYS A 56 -6.94 5.25 -0.48
C CYS A 56 -7.10 5.63 -1.95
N VAL A 57 -6.47 4.88 -2.84
CA VAL A 57 -6.59 5.06 -4.29
C VAL A 57 -6.78 3.69 -4.94
N ASP A 58 -7.63 3.62 -5.95
CA ASP A 58 -7.75 2.45 -6.81
C ASP A 58 -7.48 2.84 -8.28
N LYS A 59 -6.63 2.06 -8.94
CA LYS A 59 -6.27 2.26 -10.36
C LYS A 59 -6.12 0.91 -11.05
N THR A 60 -6.45 0.84 -12.32
CA THR A 60 -6.09 -0.32 -13.14
C THR A 60 -4.58 -0.31 -13.46
N PRO A 61 -3.95 -1.48 -13.74
CA PRO A 61 -2.56 -1.54 -14.16
C PRO A 61 -2.26 -0.74 -15.43
N GLU A 62 -3.27 -0.42 -16.25
CA GLU A 62 -3.14 0.39 -17.47
C GLU A 62 -3.15 1.90 -17.16
N GLU A 63 -3.87 2.34 -16.12
CA GLU A 63 -3.88 3.72 -15.65
C GLU A 63 -2.60 4.12 -14.91
N ILE A 64 -1.84 3.14 -14.42
CA ILE A 64 -0.59 3.38 -13.71
C ILE A 64 0.54 3.50 -14.73
N GLY A 65 1.05 4.72 -14.91
CA GLY A 65 2.22 4.98 -15.73
C GLY A 65 3.49 4.42 -15.08
N THR A 66 4.16 5.26 -14.29
CA THR A 66 5.36 4.88 -13.53
C THR A 66 5.13 5.10 -12.05
N PHE A 67 5.97 4.50 -11.19
CA PHE A 67 5.90 4.80 -9.76
C PHE A 67 6.15 6.28 -9.46
N SER A 68 7.00 6.95 -10.25
CA SER A 68 7.24 8.40 -10.12
C SER A 68 5.97 9.22 -10.34
N ASP A 69 5.16 8.85 -11.33
CA ASP A 69 3.86 9.50 -11.60
C ASP A 69 2.91 9.34 -10.41
N LEU A 70 2.79 8.12 -9.87
CA LEU A 70 2.00 7.85 -8.66
C LEU A 70 2.50 8.66 -7.45
N LEU A 71 3.83 8.76 -7.30
CA LEU A 71 4.46 9.54 -6.23
C LEU A 71 4.17 11.03 -6.39
N GLU A 72 4.27 11.58 -7.60
CA GLU A 72 3.93 12.98 -7.89
C GLU A 72 2.45 13.27 -7.63
N GLU A 73 1.54 12.41 -8.11
CA GLU A 73 0.10 12.51 -7.83
C GLU A 73 -0.18 12.50 -6.33
N SER A 74 0.41 11.54 -5.61
CA SER A 74 0.22 11.41 -4.16
C SER A 74 0.71 12.66 -3.42
N ARG A 75 1.81 13.28 -3.86
CA ARG A 75 2.37 14.50 -3.25
C ARG A 75 1.52 15.76 -3.47
N GLN A 76 0.69 15.78 -4.50
CA GLN A 76 -0.27 16.89 -4.71
C GLN A 76 -1.40 16.87 -3.68
N VAL A 77 -1.73 15.68 -3.15
CA VAL A 77 -2.86 15.48 -2.22
C VAL A 77 -2.38 15.32 -0.77
N LEU A 78 -1.32 14.54 -0.58
CA LEU A 78 -0.69 14.27 0.71
C LEU A 78 0.70 14.90 0.74
N GLN A 79 0.95 15.76 1.73
CA GLN A 79 2.26 16.41 1.84
C GLN A 79 3.37 15.40 2.19
N GLU A 80 3.06 14.43 3.06
CA GLU A 80 4.05 13.47 3.59
C GLU A 80 3.38 12.10 3.78
N TRP A 81 3.99 11.04 3.23
CA TRP A 81 3.66 9.63 3.49
C TRP A 81 4.95 8.81 3.40
N GLU A 82 5.02 7.68 4.11
CA GLU A 82 6.24 6.88 4.21
C GLU A 82 6.14 5.53 3.51
N ILE A 83 4.99 4.86 3.65
CA ILE A 83 4.77 3.51 3.11
C ILE A 83 3.43 3.47 2.38
N VAL A 84 3.42 2.89 1.17
CA VAL A 84 2.20 2.55 0.44
C VAL A 84 2.01 1.04 0.43
N PHE A 85 0.86 0.58 0.89
CA PHE A 85 0.46 -0.82 0.79
C PHE A 85 -0.33 -1.04 -0.49
N VAL A 86 -0.02 -2.14 -1.19
CA VAL A 86 -0.66 -2.50 -2.45
C VAL A 86 -1.32 -3.86 -2.36
N ALA A 87 -2.55 -3.95 -2.86
CA ALA A 87 -3.29 -5.19 -3.07
C ALA A 87 -3.88 -5.23 -4.49
N ALA A 88 -4.21 -6.43 -4.98
CA ALA A 88 -4.83 -6.61 -6.29
C ALA A 88 -6.22 -7.23 -6.14
N LEU A 89 -7.23 -6.52 -6.63
CA LEU A 89 -8.58 -7.04 -6.83
C LEU A 89 -8.65 -7.65 -8.23
N SER A 90 -8.89 -8.94 -8.32
CA SER A 90 -8.99 -9.63 -9.62
C SER A 90 -10.41 -9.51 -10.19
N GLY A 91 -10.47 -9.31 -11.51
CA GLY A 91 -11.69 -9.32 -12.30
C GLY A 91 -12.36 -10.69 -12.36
N LYS A 92 -13.48 -10.72 -13.09
CA LYS A 92 -14.22 -11.96 -13.37
C LYS A 92 -14.64 -12.02 -14.82
N ASN A 93 -14.38 -13.16 -15.46
CA ASN A 93 -14.70 -13.42 -16.87
C ASN A 93 -14.07 -12.40 -17.83
N GLY A 94 -12.83 -11.99 -17.57
CA GLY A 94 -12.13 -11.00 -18.39
C GLY A 94 -12.64 -9.56 -18.22
N CYS A 95 -13.54 -9.29 -17.28
CA CYS A 95 -14.01 -7.95 -16.95
C CYS A 95 -13.20 -7.36 -15.80
N VAL A 96 -12.68 -6.14 -16.01
CA VAL A 96 -11.99 -5.38 -14.96
C VAL A 96 -12.94 -5.03 -13.82
N PRO A 97 -12.52 -5.12 -12.54
CA PRO A 97 -13.33 -4.64 -11.42
C PRO A 97 -13.65 -3.15 -11.57
N ARG A 98 -14.85 -2.73 -11.18
CA ARG A 98 -15.23 -1.32 -11.17
C ARG A 98 -14.66 -0.64 -9.93
N THR A 99 -14.65 0.70 -9.95
CA THR A 99 -14.32 1.51 -8.77
C THR A 99 -15.24 1.17 -7.59
N GLU A 100 -16.53 0.95 -7.84
CA GLU A 100 -17.52 0.56 -6.81
C GLU A 100 -17.16 -0.78 -6.14
N ASP A 101 -16.56 -1.72 -6.89
CA ASP A 101 -16.10 -3.00 -6.35
C ASP A 101 -14.85 -2.85 -5.47
N ALA A 102 -14.13 -1.72 -5.58
CA ALA A 102 -12.91 -1.45 -4.83
C ALA A 102 -13.17 -0.85 -3.43
N GLU A 103 -14.34 -0.25 -3.18
CA GLU A 103 -14.62 0.46 -1.93
C GLU A 103 -14.59 -0.46 -0.69
N ALA A 104 -15.28 -1.60 -0.75
CA ALA A 104 -15.31 -2.57 0.34
C ALA A 104 -13.91 -3.19 0.63
N PRO A 105 -13.15 -3.66 -0.36
CA PRO A 105 -11.81 -4.18 -0.11
C PRO A 105 -10.81 -3.08 0.32
N LEU A 106 -10.92 -1.84 -0.16
CA LEU A 106 -10.11 -0.72 0.35
C LEU A 106 -10.38 -0.46 1.84
N ASN A 107 -11.63 -0.39 2.26
CA ASN A 107 -11.97 -0.25 3.68
C ASN A 107 -11.43 -1.42 4.51
N SER A 108 -11.55 -2.65 4.00
CA SER A 108 -11.01 -3.84 4.67
C SER A 108 -9.48 -3.78 4.81
N MET A 109 -8.80 -3.25 3.79
CA MET A 109 -7.35 -3.06 3.77
C MET A 109 -6.91 -2.01 4.79
N VAL A 110 -7.61 -0.88 4.87
CA VAL A 110 -7.40 0.18 5.88
C VAL A 110 -7.49 -0.39 7.30
N GLU A 111 -8.55 -1.15 7.59
CA GLU A 111 -8.74 -1.74 8.93
C GLU A 111 -7.67 -2.80 9.24
N SER A 112 -7.26 -3.58 8.24
CA SER A 112 -6.19 -4.57 8.39
C SER A 112 -4.84 -3.90 8.70
N ILE A 113 -4.54 -2.77 8.04
CA ILE A 113 -3.33 -1.98 8.29
C ILE A 113 -3.33 -1.40 9.71
N LYS A 114 -4.44 -0.80 10.14
CA LYS A 114 -4.59 -0.30 11.53
C LYS A 114 -4.43 -1.41 12.57
N ALA A 115 -4.89 -2.61 12.25
CA ALA A 115 -4.74 -3.80 13.10
C ALA A 115 -3.33 -4.44 13.02
N GLY A 116 -2.40 -3.88 12.26
CA GLY A 116 -1.06 -4.44 12.04
C GLY A 116 -1.05 -5.73 11.21
N SER A 117 -2.18 -6.11 10.62
CA SER A 117 -2.35 -7.32 9.80
C SER A 117 -2.02 -7.02 8.34
N ILE A 118 -0.74 -6.76 8.07
CA ILE A 118 -0.25 -6.30 6.77
C ILE A 118 0.33 -7.40 5.87
N GLY A 119 0.40 -8.65 6.35
CA GLY A 119 1.05 -9.76 5.64
C GLY A 119 0.37 -10.18 4.33
N MET A 120 -0.83 -9.68 4.05
CA MET A 120 -1.56 -9.93 2.79
C MET A 120 -1.30 -8.86 1.72
N PHE A 121 -0.53 -7.81 2.06
CA PHE A 121 -0.28 -6.67 1.18
C PHE A 121 1.20 -6.58 0.83
N ILE A 122 1.49 -5.86 -0.25
CA ILE A 122 2.85 -5.59 -0.68
C ILE A 122 3.17 -4.14 -0.34
N PRO A 123 4.01 -3.88 0.67
CA PRO A 123 4.41 -2.53 1.03
C PRO A 123 5.56 -2.04 0.15
N PHE A 124 5.49 -0.79 -0.27
CA PHE A 124 6.59 -0.08 -0.92
C PHE A 124 6.90 1.22 -0.18
N ASP A 125 8.17 1.58 -0.13
CA ASP A 125 8.60 2.89 0.34
C ASP A 125 8.47 3.96 -0.77
N SER A 126 8.79 5.21 -0.45
CA SER A 126 8.75 6.34 -1.40
C SER A 126 9.73 6.23 -2.59
N HIS A 127 10.65 5.25 -2.59
CA HIS A 127 11.51 4.90 -3.73
C HIS A 127 10.99 3.71 -4.55
N GLY A 128 9.84 3.13 -4.18
CA GLY A 128 9.22 2.00 -4.89
C GLY A 128 9.90 0.66 -4.62
N GLN A 129 10.68 0.56 -3.54
CA GLN A 129 11.32 -0.68 -3.09
C GLN A 129 10.43 -1.38 -2.06
N PRO A 130 10.36 -2.73 -2.10
CA PRO A 130 9.55 -3.46 -1.15
C PRO A 130 10.11 -3.30 0.27
N VAL A 131 9.24 -2.94 1.21
CA VAL A 131 9.61 -2.83 2.63
C VAL A 131 9.43 -4.17 3.31
N LEU A 132 10.45 -4.65 4.02
CA LEU A 132 10.34 -5.87 4.82
C LEU A 132 9.99 -5.51 6.25
N PHE A 133 8.79 -5.90 6.67
CA PHE A 133 8.44 -5.89 8.08
C PHE A 133 9.00 -7.15 8.74
N GLY A 134 9.76 -6.98 9.81
CA GLY A 134 10.22 -8.11 10.63
C GLY A 134 9.04 -8.86 11.26
N PRO A 135 9.22 -10.14 11.64
CA PRO A 135 8.20 -10.83 12.41
C PRO A 135 7.96 -10.07 13.72
N SER A 136 6.70 -9.70 13.94
CA SER A 136 6.21 -9.13 15.20
C SER A 136 6.45 -10.04 16.38
#